data_AF-A0A7C4U0U4-F1
#
_entry.id   AF-A0A7C4U0U4-F1
#
_cell.length_a   1.000
_cell.length_b   1.000
_cell.length_c   1.000
_cell.angle_alpha   90.00
_cell.angle_beta   90.00
_cell.angle_gamma   90.00
#
_symmetry.space_group_name_H-M   'P 1'
#
loop_
_entity.id
_entity.type
_entity.pdbx_description
1 polymer ?
#
loop_
_entity_poly.entity_id
_entity_poly.type
_entity_poly.pdbx_seq_one_letter_code
_entity_poly.pdbx_strand_id
1 'polypeptide(L)'
;MKKMFTLLTGLFLTVALMAADRRPVVTINSNNNFKIVIDGKSYFGDNITIRLSELYGNQHSIKVYEMRRGYFGRTERLVSKSFFQTGRKDVMIRIDRFGNISIREKKNNRRYERDNDWDRFDDHDRNRPRF
;
A
#
# COMPACT_ATOMS: atom_id res chain seq x y z
N MET A 1 -27.63 -44.04 -0.26
CA MET A 1 -27.04 -43.22 0.82
C MET A 1 -25.66 -42.60 0.51
N LYS A 2 -24.86 -43.11 -0.44
CA LYS A 2 -23.49 -42.58 -0.69
C LYS A 2 -23.43 -41.30 -1.55
N LYS A 3 -24.44 -41.04 -2.38
CA LYS A 3 -24.44 -39.94 -3.37
C LYS A 3 -24.53 -38.55 -2.75
N MET A 4 -25.29 -38.40 -1.66
CA MET A 4 -25.44 -37.11 -0.97
C MET A 4 -24.15 -36.67 -0.28
N PHE A 5 -23.38 -37.63 0.26
CA PHE A 5 -22.10 -37.36 0.89
C PHE A 5 -21.10 -36.80 -0.13
N THR A 6 -21.00 -37.40 -1.32
CA THR A 6 -20.10 -36.95 -2.38
C THR A 6 -20.44 -35.52 -2.85
N LEU A 7 -21.74 -35.22 -2.95
CA LEU A 7 -22.24 -33.90 -3.35
C LEU A 7 -21.92 -32.83 -2.31
N LEU A 8 -22.14 -33.14 -1.02
CA LEU A 8 -21.77 -32.28 0.10
C LEU A 8 -20.26 -32.05 0.16
N THR A 9 -19.45 -33.10 0.04
CA THR A 9 -17.98 -32.97 0.05
C THR A 9 -17.47 -32.14 -1.12
N GLY A 10 -18.06 -32.30 -2.31
CA GLY A 10 -17.72 -31.48 -3.48
C GLY A 10 -18.05 -30.00 -3.25
N LEU A 11 -19.20 -29.71 -2.65
CA LEU A 11 -19.65 -28.35 -2.38
C LEU A 11 -18.82 -27.67 -1.27
N PHE A 12 -18.40 -28.41 -0.23
CA PHE A 12 -17.48 -27.87 0.77
C PHE A 12 -16.07 -27.64 0.21
N LEU A 13 -15.59 -28.50 -0.69
CA LEU A 13 -14.29 -28.35 -1.32
C LEU A 13 -14.24 -27.10 -2.22
N THR A 14 -15.29 -26.84 -3.00
CA THR A 14 -15.36 -25.62 -3.85
C THR A 14 -15.39 -24.35 -3.00
N VAL A 15 -16.17 -24.34 -1.91
CA VAL A 15 -16.21 -23.20 -0.98
C VAL A 15 -14.84 -22.98 -0.31
N ALA A 16 -14.16 -24.05 0.11
CA ALA A 16 -12.83 -23.96 0.71
C ALA A 16 -11.79 -23.38 -0.25
N LEU A 17 -11.83 -23.78 -1.53
CA LEU A 17 -10.94 -23.26 -2.56
C LEU A 17 -11.19 -21.78 -2.87
N MET A 18 -12.46 -21.36 -2.96
CA MET A 18 -12.79 -19.95 -3.20
C MET A 18 -12.43 -19.05 -2.01
N ALA A 19 -12.53 -19.54 -0.78
CA ALA A 19 -12.09 -18.79 0.41
C ALA A 19 -10.55 -18.64 0.50
N ALA A 20 -9.79 -19.52 -0.16
CA ALA A 20 -8.33 -19.48 -0.15
C ALA A 20 -7.76 -18.45 -1.15
N ASP A 21 -8.50 -18.08 -2.22
CA ASP A 21 -8.08 -17.08 -3.22
C ASP A 21 -8.31 -15.65 -2.68
N ARG A 22 -7.50 -15.23 -1.70
CA ARG A 22 -7.45 -13.84 -1.24
C ARG A 22 -6.43 -13.04 -2.05
N ARG A 23 -6.92 -12.06 -2.81
CA ARG A 23 -6.09 -11.13 -3.58
C ARG A 23 -5.65 -9.93 -2.72
N PRO A 24 -4.35 -9.63 -2.63
CA PRO A 24 -3.84 -8.50 -1.87
C PRO A 24 -4.21 -7.19 -2.57
N VAL A 25 -4.55 -6.17 -1.77
CA VAL A 25 -4.76 -4.81 -2.26
C VAL A 25 -3.55 -3.95 -1.90
N VAL A 26 -3.03 -3.21 -2.87
CA VAL A 26 -1.99 -2.21 -2.64
C VAL A 26 -2.61 -0.82 -2.64
N THR A 27 -2.54 -0.13 -1.51
CA THR A 27 -3.00 1.27 -1.42
C THR A 27 -1.79 2.18 -1.36
N ILE A 28 -1.74 3.13 -2.29
CA ILE A 28 -0.68 4.11 -2.42
C ILE A 28 -1.23 5.47 -2.01
N ASN A 29 -0.67 6.06 -0.97
CA ASN A 29 -0.98 7.43 -0.57
C ASN A 29 0.18 8.34 -0.93
N SER A 30 -0.08 9.36 -1.74
CA SER A 30 0.87 10.38 -2.19
C SER A 30 0.25 11.75 -1.92
N ASN A 31 1.07 12.69 -1.46
CA ASN A 31 0.66 14.06 -1.15
C ASN A 31 1.20 15.09 -2.17
N ASN A 32 1.76 14.64 -3.28
CA ASN A 32 2.43 15.51 -4.25
C ASN A 32 2.41 14.90 -5.67
N ASN A 33 2.81 15.70 -6.66
CA ASN A 33 2.84 15.33 -8.07
C ASN A 33 4.01 14.38 -8.42
N PHE A 34 3.99 13.20 -7.83
CA PHE A 34 4.94 12.13 -8.09
C PHE A 34 4.42 11.17 -9.14
N LYS A 35 5.32 10.70 -9.99
CA LYS A 35 5.10 9.56 -10.87
C LYS A 35 5.58 8.31 -10.16
N ILE A 36 4.68 7.36 -9.95
CA ILE A 36 4.94 6.15 -9.19
C ILE A 36 4.96 4.99 -10.16
N VAL A 37 6.08 4.28 -10.23
CA VAL A 37 6.26 3.15 -11.15
C VAL A 37 6.39 1.87 -10.35
N ILE A 38 5.45 0.95 -10.56
CA ILE A 38 5.48 -0.39 -9.96
C ILE A 38 5.68 -1.39 -11.09
N ASP A 39 6.80 -2.11 -11.08
CA ASP A 39 7.15 -3.13 -12.10
C ASP A 39 6.98 -2.66 -13.55
N GLY A 40 7.27 -1.37 -13.80
CA GLY A 40 7.14 -0.74 -15.12
C GLY A 40 5.78 -0.06 -15.39
N LYS A 41 4.74 -0.36 -14.60
CA LYS A 41 3.44 0.31 -14.70
C LYS A 41 3.49 1.66 -13.99
N SER A 42 3.19 2.73 -14.72
CA SER A 42 3.22 4.11 -14.22
C SER A 42 1.84 4.53 -13.71
N TYR A 43 1.83 5.12 -12.52
CA TYR A 43 0.65 5.61 -11.83
C TYR A 43 0.88 7.07 -11.45
N PHE A 44 -0.18 7.88 -11.59
CA PHE A 44 -0.18 9.31 -11.32
C PHE A 44 -1.42 9.66 -10.50
N GLY A 45 -1.25 10.59 -9.55
CA GLY A 45 -2.31 11.08 -8.69
C GLY A 45 -2.17 10.69 -7.22
N ASP A 46 -3.08 11.22 -6.43
CA ASP A 46 -3.11 11.05 -4.98
C ASP A 46 -4.08 9.92 -4.61
N ASN A 47 -3.74 9.10 -3.62
CA ASN A 47 -4.57 7.99 -3.12
C ASN A 47 -4.97 6.95 -4.18
N ILE A 48 -3.98 6.29 -4.77
CA ILE A 48 -4.18 5.26 -5.79
C ILE A 48 -4.36 3.91 -5.10
N THR A 49 -5.53 3.29 -5.27
CA THR A 49 -5.75 1.90 -4.83
C THR A 49 -5.61 0.96 -6.02
N ILE A 50 -4.64 0.07 -5.92
CA ILE A 50 -4.26 -0.84 -6.98
C ILE A 50 -4.60 -2.26 -6.54
N ARG A 51 -5.54 -2.89 -7.24
CA ARG A 51 -5.85 -4.31 -7.11
C ARG A 51 -5.16 -5.05 -8.24
N LEU A 52 -3.88 -5.37 -8.06
CA LEU A 52 -3.18 -6.23 -9.02
C LEU A 52 -3.18 -7.66 -8.49
N SER A 53 -3.90 -8.55 -9.18
CA SER A 53 -3.78 -10.00 -9.00
C SER A 53 -2.34 -10.48 -9.26
N GLU A 54 -1.61 -9.77 -10.11
CA GLU A 54 -0.20 -10.04 -10.47
C GLU A 54 0.80 -9.71 -9.36
N LEU A 55 0.39 -8.98 -8.31
CA LEU A 55 1.29 -8.66 -7.21
C LEU A 55 1.40 -9.80 -6.18
N TYR A 56 0.57 -10.84 -6.28
CA TYR A 56 0.54 -11.90 -5.27
C TYR A 56 1.78 -12.80 -5.33
N GLY A 57 2.47 -12.94 -4.19
CA GLY A 57 3.50 -13.95 -3.96
C GLY A 57 4.90 -13.61 -4.47
N ASN A 58 5.09 -12.47 -5.14
CA ASN A 58 6.36 -12.08 -5.72
C ASN A 58 6.94 -10.81 -5.05
N GLN A 59 8.23 -10.57 -5.32
CA GLN A 59 8.88 -9.31 -4.99
C GLN A 59 8.64 -8.30 -6.11
N HIS A 60 8.17 -7.13 -5.71
CA HIS A 60 7.80 -6.03 -6.58
C HIS A 60 8.72 -4.84 -6.34
N SER A 61 9.03 -4.16 -7.43
CA SER A 61 9.85 -2.95 -7.42
C SER A 61 8.95 -1.73 -7.48
N ILE A 62 9.20 -0.77 -6.59
CA ILE A 62 8.58 0.54 -6.63
C ILE A 62 9.63 1.62 -6.82
N LYS A 63 9.34 2.53 -7.75
CA LYS A 63 10.15 3.71 -8.03
C LYS A 63 9.28 4.95 -7.96
N VAL A 64 9.76 5.97 -7.28
CA VAL A 64 9.08 7.26 -7.17
C VAL A 64 9.90 8.30 -7.90
N TYR A 65 9.28 8.94 -8.87
CA TYR A 65 9.87 9.99 -9.68
C TYR A 65 9.21 11.32 -9.36
N GLU A 66 10.03 12.33 -9.08
CA GLU A 66 9.60 13.72 -9.00
C GLU A 66 9.47 14.29 -10.40
N MET A 67 8.29 14.81 -10.71
CA MET A 67 8.01 15.47 -11.98
C MET A 67 8.32 16.96 -11.83
N ARG A 68 9.45 17.41 -12.37
CA ARG A 68 9.82 18.83 -12.38
C ARG A 68 9.43 19.48 -13.70
N ARG A 69 8.84 20.68 -13.64
CA ARG A 69 8.67 21.53 -14.82
C ARG A 69 10.00 22.25 -15.08
N GLY A 70 10.64 21.93 -16.19
CA GLY A 70 11.78 22.66 -16.73
C GLY A 70 11.37 23.55 -17.91
N TYR A 71 12.31 24.39 -18.36
CA TYR A 71 12.12 25.34 -19.46
C TYR A 71 11.82 24.67 -20.82
N PHE A 72 12.21 23.40 -21.01
CA PHE A 72 12.01 22.64 -22.25
C PHE A 72 11.10 21.41 -22.08
N GLY A 73 10.35 21.31 -20.98
CA GLY A 73 9.42 20.20 -20.76
C GLY A 73 9.40 19.69 -19.33
N ARG A 74 8.78 18.52 -19.13
CA ARG A 74 8.76 17.84 -17.83
C ARG A 74 9.99 16.94 -17.72
N THR A 75 10.79 17.12 -16.69
CA THR A 75 11.92 16.25 -16.36
C THR A 75 11.54 15.33 -15.22
N GLU A 76 11.83 14.04 -15.36
CA GLU A 76 11.58 13.04 -14.32
C GLU A 76 12.88 12.80 -13.54
N ARG A 77 12.86 12.95 -12.22
CA ARG A 77 13.98 12.62 -11.34
C ARG A 77 13.61 11.47 -10.42
N LEU A 78 14.37 10.39 -10.43
CA LEU A 78 14.19 9.32 -9.45
C LEU A 78 14.54 9.85 -8.05
N VAL A 79 13.57 9.81 -7.14
CA VAL A 79 13.72 10.25 -5.76
C VAL A 79 13.99 9.08 -4.85
N SER A 80 13.19 8.02 -5.00
CA SER A 80 13.28 6.85 -4.15
C SER A 80 12.99 5.58 -4.92
N LYS A 81 13.61 4.50 -4.49
CA LYS A 81 13.42 3.15 -5.01
C LYS A 81 13.36 2.21 -3.82
N SER A 82 12.36 1.35 -3.81
CA SER A 82 12.21 0.31 -2.80
C SER A 82 11.67 -0.97 -3.40
N PHE A 83 11.63 -2.01 -2.59
CA PHE A 83 11.05 -3.29 -2.94
C PHE A 83 10.07 -3.71 -1.86
N PHE A 84 8.99 -4.35 -2.27
CA PHE A 84 8.02 -4.93 -1.36
C PHE A 84 7.57 -6.28 -1.87
N GLN A 85 7.20 -7.15 -0.96
CA GLN A 85 6.56 -8.42 -1.29
C GLN A 85 5.10 -8.30 -0.90
N THR A 86 4.20 -8.82 -1.73
CA THR A 86 2.81 -8.97 -1.30
C THR A 86 2.51 -10.44 -1.09
N GLY A 87 2.01 -10.77 0.10
CA GLY A 87 1.52 -12.11 0.43
C GLY A 87 -0.01 -12.12 0.46
N ARG A 88 -0.58 -12.79 1.46
CA ARG A 88 -2.03 -12.80 1.71
C ARG A 88 -2.57 -11.54 2.41
N LYS A 89 -1.72 -10.54 2.62
CA LYS A 89 -2.07 -9.31 3.36
C LYS A 89 -2.06 -8.12 2.40
N ASP A 90 -2.89 -7.14 2.71
CA ASP A 90 -2.92 -5.89 1.96
C ASP A 90 -1.67 -5.08 2.33
N VAL A 91 -1.10 -4.39 1.35
CA VAL A 91 0.11 -3.58 1.54
C VAL A 91 -0.26 -2.11 1.36
N MET A 92 0.09 -1.29 2.34
CA MET A 92 -0.05 0.15 2.27
C MET A 92 1.33 0.76 2.01
N ILE A 93 1.45 1.44 0.88
CA ILE A 93 2.63 2.20 0.51
C ILE A 93 2.29 3.67 0.69
N ARG A 94 3.04 4.36 1.54
CA ARG A 94 2.91 5.80 1.76
C ARG A 94 4.14 6.48 1.21
N ILE A 95 3.92 7.51 0.39
CA ILE A 95 4.97 8.36 -0.15
C ILE A 95 4.80 9.72 0.52
N ASP A 96 5.83 10.15 1.24
CA ASP A 96 5.79 11.46 1.89
C ASP A 96 5.99 12.59 0.87
N ARG A 97 5.91 13.83 1.35
CA ARG A 97 6.08 15.01 0.49
C ARG A 97 7.48 15.15 -0.12
N PHE A 98 8.46 14.44 0.43
CA PHE A 98 9.85 14.42 -0.03
C PHE A 98 10.14 13.22 -0.94
N GLY A 99 9.14 12.37 -1.20
CA GLY A 99 9.27 11.18 -2.04
C GLY A 99 9.83 9.96 -1.30
N ASN A 100 9.95 9.98 0.02
CA ASN A 100 10.36 8.81 0.80
C ASN A 100 9.24 7.77 0.84
N ILE A 101 9.63 6.51 0.68
CA ILE A 101 8.70 5.37 0.60
C ILE A 101 8.62 4.69 1.97
N SER A 102 7.42 4.63 2.55
CA SER A 102 7.11 3.87 3.75
C SER A 102 6.14 2.74 3.41
N ILE A 103 6.54 1.50 3.69
CA ILE A 103 5.79 0.30 3.32
C ILE A 103 5.29 -0.37 4.60
N ARG A 104 3.98 -0.58 4.71
CA ARG A 104 3.34 -1.22 5.86
C ARG A 104 2.41 -2.33 5.38
N GLU A 105 2.52 -3.51 5.97
CA GLU A 105 1.49 -4.54 5.80
C GLU A 105 0.28 -4.20 6.67
N LYS A 106 -0.91 -4.13 6.06
CA LYS A 106 -2.16 -4.06 6.80
C LYS A 106 -2.42 -5.43 7.41
N LYS A 107 -2.07 -5.59 8.69
CA LYS A 107 -2.52 -6.74 9.48
C LYS A 107 -4.04 -6.65 9.56
N ASN A 108 -4.74 -7.68 9.10
CA ASN A 108 -6.17 -7.86 9.41
C ASN A 108 -6.30 -8.17 10.91
N ASN A 109 -6.04 -7.17 11.76
CA ASN A 109 -6.48 -7.23 13.14
C ASN A 109 -7.98 -7.00 13.09
N ARG A 110 -8.75 -8.09 13.14
CA ARG A 110 -10.13 -8.09 13.64
C ARG A 110 -10.11 -7.77 15.14
N ARG A 111 -9.57 -6.61 15.50
CA ARG A 111 -9.66 -6.02 16.82
C ARG A 111 -10.06 -4.59 16.59
N TYR A 112 -11.25 -4.27 17.10
CA TYR A 112 -11.66 -2.92 17.41
C TYR A 112 -10.66 -2.34 18.41
N GLU A 113 -9.48 -1.96 17.96
CA GLU A 113 -8.53 -1.19 18.75
C GLU A 113 -8.75 0.26 18.34
N ARG A 114 -9.43 0.94 19.27
CA ARG A 114 -9.73 2.37 19.29
C ARG A 114 -8.55 3.18 18.79
N ASP A 115 -8.95 4.22 18.09
CA ASP A 115 -8.23 5.46 17.82
C ASP A 115 -7.33 5.89 18.99
N ASN A 116 -6.26 6.61 18.62
CA ASN A 116 -5.50 7.62 19.38
C ASN A 116 -4.00 7.30 19.50
N ASP A 117 -3.24 7.53 18.42
CA ASP A 117 -1.79 7.71 18.54
C ASP A 117 -1.23 8.60 17.40
N TRP A 118 -1.78 9.81 17.27
CA TRP A 118 -1.26 10.82 16.33
C TRP A 118 -0.99 12.22 16.91
N ASP A 119 -1.04 12.42 18.23
CA ASP A 119 -0.87 13.77 18.82
C ASP A 119 0.13 13.82 19.98
N ARG A 120 1.37 13.37 19.80
CA ARG A 120 2.41 13.56 20.83
C ARG A 120 3.83 13.79 20.33
N PHE A 121 4.00 14.65 19.34
CA PHE A 121 5.29 15.28 19.06
C PHE A 121 5.07 16.67 18.47
N ASP A 122 4.80 17.65 19.32
CA ASP A 122 5.40 18.98 19.29
C ASP A 122 4.81 19.82 20.42
N ASP A 123 5.57 20.80 20.91
CA ASP A 123 5.26 21.75 22.00
C ASP A 123 5.73 21.37 23.41
N HIS A 124 7.02 21.08 23.55
CA HIS A 124 7.79 21.57 24.70
C HIS A 124 8.83 22.58 24.20
N ASP A 125 9.02 23.65 24.97
CA ASP A 125 10.07 24.68 24.85
C ASP A 125 9.81 25.91 23.97
N ARG A 126 8.88 26.75 24.44
CA ARG A 126 9.05 28.22 24.39
C ARG A 126 8.76 28.87 25.74
N ASN A 127 9.64 28.59 26.72
CA ASN A 127 9.74 29.44 27.90
C ASN A 127 10.53 30.71 27.52
N ARG A 128 9.83 31.80 27.19
CA ARG A 128 10.42 33.13 26.99
C ARG A 128 10.06 33.96 28.23
N PRO A 129 11.03 34.50 28.98
CA PRO A 129 10.74 35.35 30.12
C PRO A 129 10.22 36.71 29.62
N ARG A 130 9.20 37.24 30.29
CA ARG A 130 8.75 38.62 30.12
C ARG A 130 8.63 39.26 31.50
N PHE A 131 9.54 40.21 31.71
CA PHE A 131 9.55 41.41 32.56
C PHE A 131 8.78 41.39 33.88
#